data_AF-D0N0C3-F1
#
_entry.id   AF-D0N0C3-F1
#
_cell.length_a   1.000
_cell.length_b   1.000
_cell.length_c   1.000
_cell.angle_alpha   90.00
_cell.angle_beta   90.00
_cell.angle_gamma   90.00
#
_symmetry.space_group_name_H-M   'P 1'
#
loop_
_entity.id
_entity.type
_entity.pdbx_description
1 polymer ?
#
loop_
_entity_poly.entity_id
_entity_poly.type
_entity_poly.pdbx_seq_one_letter_code
_entity_poly.pdbx_strand_id
1 'polypeptide(L)'
;MLRRVAARSPLHASKLKLLHTSAAATPDDQDGIRYLVIDGYVKTGRDVLEAGGATTAGQLYANMLVKATKRSVDRSASYDLIYPADPGFVAPDLSKYHGVGWSGSSLAVHERDDPSVVQMMRLARQSFAHGVPQFGSCFGLQLAVATAGGVVRKNKWGKELGVARKIRLNAAGRAHPMYEGKPCVFDAFSSHKDEVRLIQPGGLQLASNSFTSV
;
A
#
# COMPACT_ATOMS: atom_id res chain seq x y z
N MET A 1 -49.72 -41.69 -42.82
CA MET A 1 -48.70 -40.94 -43.59
C MET A 1 -47.36 -41.16 -42.90
N LEU A 2 -46.62 -42.20 -43.33
CA LEU A 2 -45.30 -42.61 -42.81
C LEU A 2 -44.21 -42.25 -43.83
N ARG A 3 -43.01 -41.89 -43.34
CA ARG A 3 -41.63 -41.98 -43.92
C ARG A 3 -40.79 -40.84 -43.32
N ARG A 4 -39.51 -40.93 -42.92
CA ARG A 4 -38.38 -41.89 -42.98
C ARG A 4 -37.39 -41.40 -41.88
N VAL A 5 -36.89 -42.22 -40.95
CA VAL A 5 -35.60 -42.97 -40.98
C VAL A 5 -34.40 -42.21 -41.55
N ALA A 6 -33.39 -41.92 -40.72
CA ALA A 6 -32.04 -42.54 -40.82
C ALA A 6 -31.06 -42.00 -39.77
N ALA A 7 -30.34 -42.93 -39.14
CA ALA A 7 -29.27 -42.73 -38.17
C ALA A 7 -27.92 -42.37 -38.83
N ARG A 8 -26.98 -41.78 -38.07
CA ARG A 8 -25.52 -42.03 -38.19
C ARG A 8 -24.71 -41.50 -36.99
N SER A 9 -23.92 -42.45 -36.47
CA SER A 9 -22.80 -42.52 -35.50
C SER A 9 -21.75 -41.38 -35.42
N PRO A 10 -20.82 -41.44 -34.43
CA PRO A 10 -20.22 -40.27 -33.75
C PRO A 10 -18.91 -39.79 -34.39
N LEU A 11 -18.59 -38.51 -34.19
CA LEU A 11 -17.29 -37.94 -34.53
C LEU A 11 -16.46 -37.70 -33.26
N HIS A 12 -15.33 -38.39 -33.23
CA HIS A 12 -14.19 -38.14 -32.35
C HIS A 12 -13.49 -36.82 -32.72
N ALA A 13 -12.77 -36.30 -31.72
CA ALA A 13 -11.65 -35.35 -31.79
C ALA A 13 -11.96 -33.86 -31.55
N SER A 14 -11.60 -33.39 -30.36
CA SER A 14 -11.08 -32.03 -30.15
C SER A 14 -9.87 -32.06 -29.20
N LYS A 15 -8.70 -32.40 -29.75
CA LYS A 15 -7.42 -31.96 -29.16
C LYS A 15 -7.14 -30.57 -29.71
N LEU A 16 -7.49 -29.52 -28.95
CA LEU A 16 -6.97 -28.18 -29.21
C LEU A 16 -5.61 -28.05 -28.51
N LYS A 17 -4.53 -28.07 -29.29
CA LYS A 17 -3.20 -27.62 -28.87
C LYS A 17 -3.04 -26.15 -29.22
N LEU A 18 -2.65 -25.39 -28.20
CA LEU A 18 -1.86 -24.15 -28.14
C LEU A 18 -2.24 -22.98 -29.06
N LEU A 19 -2.26 -21.79 -28.47
CA LEU A 19 -1.31 -20.70 -28.74
C LEU A 19 -1.46 -19.65 -27.63
N HIS A 20 -0.73 -19.81 -26.52
CA HIS A 20 -0.39 -18.66 -25.68
C HIS A 20 0.87 -18.04 -26.27
N THR A 21 0.68 -17.12 -27.20
CA THR A 21 1.73 -16.19 -27.61
C THR A 21 1.98 -15.27 -26.41
N SER A 22 3.10 -15.47 -25.72
CA SER A 22 3.67 -14.44 -24.86
C SER A 22 3.96 -13.24 -25.75
N ALA A 23 3.24 -12.14 -25.52
CA ALA A 23 3.68 -10.86 -26.04
C ALA A 23 5.00 -10.54 -25.33
N ALA A 24 6.08 -10.56 -26.11
CA ALA A 24 7.38 -10.08 -25.68
C ALA A 24 7.21 -8.65 -25.19
N ALA A 25 7.69 -8.39 -23.97
CA ALA A 25 7.81 -7.04 -23.43
C ALA A 25 8.60 -6.18 -24.43
N THR A 26 8.00 -5.07 -24.83
CA THR A 26 8.65 -4.06 -25.68
C THR A 26 9.85 -3.44 -24.94
N PRO A 27 10.97 -3.15 -25.62
CA PRO A 27 12.23 -2.76 -24.95
C PRO A 27 12.31 -1.33 -24.39
N ASP A 28 11.21 -0.59 -24.23
CA ASP A 28 11.22 0.87 -23.98
C ASP A 28 10.65 1.29 -22.60
N ASP A 29 10.33 0.32 -21.73
CA ASP A 29 9.73 0.56 -20.39
C ASP A 29 10.71 0.30 -19.22
N GLN A 30 12.01 0.09 -19.53
CA GLN A 30 13.01 -0.42 -18.56
C GLN A 30 13.70 0.67 -17.69
N ASP A 31 13.58 1.95 -18.04
CA ASP A 31 14.28 3.03 -17.32
C ASP A 31 13.45 3.71 -16.21
N GLY A 32 12.13 3.58 -16.23
CA GLY A 32 11.23 4.20 -15.26
C GLY A 32 10.91 3.34 -14.04
N ILE A 33 10.84 3.96 -12.85
CA ILE A 33 10.29 3.29 -11.65
C ILE A 33 8.77 3.41 -11.68
N ARG A 34 8.07 2.28 -11.56
CA ARG A 34 6.60 2.26 -11.46
C ARG A 34 6.13 1.93 -10.06
N TYR A 35 5.28 2.78 -9.48
CA TYR A 35 4.67 2.59 -8.16
C TYR A 35 3.20 2.20 -8.24
N LEU A 36 2.76 1.36 -7.31
CA LEU A 36 1.34 1.29 -6.96
C LEU A 36 1.09 2.19 -5.75
N VAL A 37 0.22 3.18 -5.89
CA VAL A 37 -0.14 4.06 -4.78
C VAL A 37 -1.56 3.74 -4.33
N ILE A 38 -1.71 3.53 -3.03
CA ILE A 38 -2.95 3.15 -2.40
C ILE A 38 -3.46 4.32 -1.58
N ASP A 39 -4.62 4.84 -1.95
CA ASP A 39 -5.34 5.79 -1.11
C ASP A 39 -6.14 5.03 -0.05
N GLY A 40 -5.78 5.23 1.23
CA GLY A 40 -6.43 4.59 2.36
C GLY A 40 -7.81 5.14 2.71
N TYR A 41 -8.26 6.24 2.10
CA TYR A 41 -9.56 6.83 2.39
C TYR A 41 -10.70 6.11 1.67
N VAL A 42 -11.87 6.04 2.29
CA VAL A 42 -13.16 5.75 1.61
C VAL A 42 -13.54 6.93 0.71
N LYS A 43 -14.37 6.67 -0.31
CA LYS A 43 -14.80 7.71 -1.27
C LYS A 43 -15.31 8.99 -0.60
N THR A 44 -16.24 8.87 0.35
CA THR A 44 -16.80 10.03 1.07
C THR A 44 -15.74 10.84 1.81
N GLY A 45 -14.71 10.18 2.34
CA GLY A 45 -13.59 10.86 2.99
C GLY A 45 -12.74 11.66 1.99
N ARG A 46 -12.53 11.13 0.78
CA ARG A 46 -11.84 11.84 -0.30
C ARG A 46 -12.68 13.02 -0.80
N ASP A 47 -13.98 12.82 -1.00
CA ASP A 47 -14.91 13.87 -1.42
C ASP A 47 -14.89 15.05 -0.41
N VAL A 48 -14.83 14.78 0.90
CA VAL A 48 -14.72 15.81 1.95
C VAL A 48 -13.40 16.57 1.90
N LEU A 49 -12.28 15.87 1.65
CA LEU A 49 -10.98 16.53 1.47
C LEU A 49 -11.00 17.48 0.28
N GLU A 50 -11.52 17.01 -0.86
CA GLU A 50 -11.59 17.78 -2.11
C GLU A 50 -12.53 18.98 -1.97
N ALA A 51 -13.71 18.79 -1.36
CA ALA A 51 -14.64 19.89 -1.05
C ALA A 51 -14.03 20.94 -0.12
N GLY A 52 -13.10 20.54 0.76
CA GLY A 52 -12.29 21.42 1.60
C GLY A 52 -11.10 22.06 0.89
N GLY A 53 -10.91 21.82 -0.40
CA GLY A 53 -9.79 22.34 -1.20
C GLY A 53 -8.47 21.60 -0.99
N ALA A 54 -8.47 20.44 -0.33
CA ALA A 54 -7.28 19.64 -0.10
C ALA A 54 -7.04 18.64 -1.25
N THR A 55 -5.77 18.38 -1.55
CA THR A 55 -5.37 17.23 -2.38
C THR A 55 -5.60 15.93 -1.62
N THR A 56 -6.09 14.89 -2.30
CA THR A 56 -6.28 13.57 -1.69
C THR A 56 -4.97 12.99 -1.17
N ALA A 57 -5.07 12.16 -0.11
CA ALA A 57 -3.90 11.61 0.54
C ALA A 57 -3.08 10.70 -0.40
N GLY A 58 -3.74 9.91 -1.24
CA GLY A 58 -3.10 9.07 -2.25
C GLY A 58 -2.33 9.92 -3.28
N GLN A 59 -2.92 11.00 -3.77
CA GLN A 59 -2.26 11.87 -4.75
C GLN A 59 -1.05 12.62 -4.13
N LEU A 60 -1.14 13.06 -2.88
CA LEU A 60 0.02 13.61 -2.16
C LEU A 60 1.15 12.60 -2.04
N TYR A 61 0.82 11.33 -1.77
CA TYR A 61 1.79 10.24 -1.67
C TYR A 61 2.46 9.93 -3.02
N ALA A 62 1.67 9.89 -4.10
CA ALA A 62 2.17 9.72 -5.45
C ALA A 62 3.16 10.83 -5.83
N ASN A 63 2.78 12.10 -5.59
CA ASN A 63 3.63 13.26 -5.83
C ASN A 63 4.95 13.17 -5.03
N MET A 64 4.87 12.74 -3.77
CA MET A 64 6.04 12.56 -2.91
C MET A 64 6.98 11.48 -3.48
N LEU A 65 6.46 10.31 -3.85
CA LEU A 65 7.28 9.21 -4.40
C LEU A 65 7.95 9.59 -5.71
N VAL A 66 7.22 10.22 -6.63
CA VAL A 66 7.79 10.69 -7.92
C VAL A 66 8.91 11.70 -7.68
N LYS A 67 8.66 12.71 -6.84
CA LYS A 67 9.66 13.73 -6.49
C LYS A 67 10.88 13.12 -5.80
N ALA A 68 10.67 12.21 -4.86
CA ALA A 68 11.75 11.54 -4.13
C ALA A 68 12.60 10.67 -5.06
N THR A 69 12.00 9.97 -6.02
CA THR A 69 12.71 9.14 -7.00
C THR A 69 13.64 9.98 -7.86
N LYS A 70 13.12 11.06 -8.45
CA LYS A 70 13.94 11.96 -9.27
C LYS A 70 15.08 12.58 -8.46
N ARG A 71 14.81 13.00 -7.21
CA ARG A 71 15.83 13.64 -6.36
C ARG A 71 16.91 12.66 -5.88
N SER A 72 16.54 11.42 -5.57
CA SER A 72 17.43 10.49 -4.84
C SER A 72 18.21 9.57 -5.76
N VAL A 73 17.65 9.22 -6.93
CA VAL A 73 18.26 8.26 -7.86
C VAL A 73 18.24 8.72 -9.32
N ASP A 74 17.84 9.96 -9.58
CA ASP A 74 17.80 10.60 -10.91
C ASP A 74 16.94 9.89 -11.99
N ARG A 75 16.07 8.96 -11.59
CA ARG A 75 15.18 8.23 -12.50
C ARG A 75 13.81 8.89 -12.63
N SER A 76 13.14 8.62 -13.76
CA SER A 76 11.71 8.92 -13.91
C SER A 76 10.88 7.96 -13.07
N ALA A 77 9.69 8.41 -12.66
CA ALA A 77 8.74 7.56 -11.95
C ALA A 77 7.33 7.78 -12.46
N SER A 78 6.59 6.69 -12.61
CA SER A 78 5.16 6.65 -12.89
C SER A 78 4.42 5.95 -11.75
N TYR A 79 3.11 6.10 -11.70
CA TYR A 79 2.30 5.44 -10.69
C TYR A 79 0.90 5.11 -11.20
N ASP A 80 0.34 4.04 -10.68
CA ASP A 80 -1.10 3.81 -10.69
C ASP A 80 -1.65 4.16 -9.30
N LEU A 81 -2.72 4.96 -9.24
CA LEU A 81 -3.41 5.31 -8.00
C LEU A 81 -4.71 4.51 -7.88
N ILE A 82 -4.84 3.73 -6.81
CA ILE A 82 -6.00 2.86 -6.57
C ILE A 82 -6.71 3.17 -5.26
N TYR A 83 -7.98 2.75 -5.20
CA TYR A 83 -8.91 3.04 -4.10
C TYR A 83 -9.52 1.74 -3.53
N PRO A 84 -8.76 0.95 -2.74
CA PRO A 84 -9.23 -0.36 -2.28
C PRO A 84 -10.46 -0.33 -1.38
N ALA A 85 -10.76 0.83 -0.80
CA ALA A 85 -11.94 1.04 0.04
C ALA A 85 -13.24 1.15 -0.77
N ASP A 86 -13.16 1.33 -2.10
CA ASP A 86 -14.34 1.54 -2.95
C ASP A 86 -15.00 0.20 -3.33
N PRO A 87 -16.34 0.16 -3.47
CA PRO A 87 -17.07 -1.04 -3.86
C PRO A 87 -16.59 -1.61 -5.20
N GLY A 88 -16.48 -2.93 -5.29
CA GLY A 88 -16.08 -3.63 -6.52
C GLY A 88 -14.59 -3.55 -6.84
N PHE A 89 -13.75 -3.06 -5.92
CA PHE A 89 -12.31 -3.01 -6.12
C PHE A 89 -11.72 -4.40 -6.40
N VAL A 90 -10.90 -4.47 -7.45
CA VAL A 90 -10.11 -5.64 -7.83
C VAL A 90 -8.63 -5.28 -7.74
N ALA A 91 -7.86 -6.11 -7.03
CA ALA A 91 -6.43 -5.91 -6.90
C ALA A 91 -5.74 -5.98 -8.27
N PRO A 92 -4.82 -5.05 -8.59
CA PRO A 92 -4.03 -5.13 -9.81
C PRO A 92 -2.99 -6.25 -9.71
N ASP A 93 -2.38 -6.57 -10.86
CA ASP A 93 -1.20 -7.44 -10.91
C ASP A 93 0.00 -6.74 -10.28
N LEU A 94 0.40 -7.22 -9.09
CA LEU A 94 1.47 -6.63 -8.29
C LEU A 94 2.85 -6.73 -8.95
N SER A 95 3.05 -7.66 -9.90
CA SER A 95 4.34 -7.87 -10.58
C SER A 95 4.76 -6.71 -11.48
N LYS A 96 3.84 -5.78 -11.76
CA LYS A 96 4.08 -4.59 -12.59
C LYS A 96 4.72 -3.43 -11.83
N TYR A 97 4.86 -3.54 -10.51
CA TYR A 97 5.27 -2.43 -9.65
C TYR A 97 6.60 -2.71 -8.96
N HIS A 98 7.45 -1.70 -8.94
CA HIS A 98 8.74 -1.72 -8.25
C HIS A 98 8.61 -1.36 -6.76
N GLY A 99 7.49 -0.75 -6.37
CA GLY A 99 7.20 -0.41 -4.99
C GLY A 99 5.74 -0.05 -4.77
N VAL A 100 5.28 -0.15 -3.52
CA VAL A 100 3.92 0.21 -3.10
C VAL A 100 3.94 1.34 -2.08
N GLY A 101 3.17 2.40 -2.34
CA GLY A 101 2.95 3.51 -1.42
C GLY A 101 1.59 3.41 -0.74
N TRP A 102 1.57 3.50 0.60
CA TRP A 102 0.33 3.50 1.38
C TRP A 102 0.13 4.86 2.05
N SER A 103 -0.92 5.57 1.65
CA SER A 103 -1.28 6.83 2.29
C SER A 103 -1.85 6.61 3.71
N GLY A 104 -2.13 7.72 4.41
CA GLY A 104 -2.94 7.69 5.62
C GLY A 104 -4.44 7.51 5.34
N SER A 105 -5.23 7.42 6.40
CA SER A 105 -6.69 7.34 6.35
C SER A 105 -7.31 7.93 7.61
N SER A 106 -8.60 8.25 7.56
CA SER A 106 -9.43 8.50 8.75
C SER A 106 -9.89 7.22 9.45
N LEU A 107 -9.77 6.07 8.77
CA LEU A 107 -10.13 4.74 9.27
C LEU A 107 -9.24 4.29 10.43
N ALA A 108 -9.71 3.32 11.20
CA ALA A 108 -8.95 2.71 12.28
C ALA A 108 -8.67 1.22 11.97
N VAL A 109 -7.41 0.80 12.03
CA VAL A 109 -7.00 -0.57 11.65
C VAL A 109 -7.63 -1.66 12.53
N HIS A 110 -8.10 -1.29 13.72
CA HIS A 110 -8.77 -2.16 14.67
C HIS A 110 -10.27 -2.34 14.38
N GLU A 111 -10.86 -1.60 13.43
CA GLU A 111 -12.23 -1.77 12.96
C GLU A 111 -12.30 -2.95 11.97
N ARG A 112 -12.09 -4.17 12.47
CA ARG A 112 -11.94 -5.39 11.67
C ARG A 112 -13.21 -5.82 10.93
N ASP A 113 -14.36 -5.28 11.30
CA ASP A 113 -15.65 -5.54 10.65
C ASP A 113 -15.93 -4.56 9.50
N ASP A 114 -15.12 -3.50 9.35
CA ASP A 114 -15.22 -2.57 8.24
C ASP A 114 -14.69 -3.24 6.94
N PRO A 115 -15.52 -3.41 5.89
CA PRO A 115 -15.13 -4.06 4.65
C PRO A 115 -13.94 -3.39 3.96
N SER A 116 -13.81 -2.06 4.05
CA SER A 116 -12.69 -1.31 3.49
C SER A 116 -11.38 -1.65 4.20
N VAL A 117 -11.41 -1.79 5.54
CA VAL A 117 -10.24 -2.23 6.32
C VAL A 117 -9.86 -3.66 5.96
N VAL A 118 -10.83 -4.57 5.90
CA VAL A 118 -10.60 -5.98 5.52
C VAL A 118 -9.97 -6.09 4.12
N GLN A 119 -10.51 -5.35 3.16
CA GLN A 119 -10.00 -5.35 1.78
C GLN A 119 -8.57 -4.81 1.71
N MET A 120 -8.26 -3.72 2.41
CA MET A 120 -6.90 -3.18 2.47
C MET A 120 -5.92 -4.14 3.15
N MET A 121 -6.33 -4.80 4.24
CA MET A 121 -5.50 -5.85 4.86
C MET A 121 -5.24 -7.02 3.91
N ARG A 122 -6.23 -7.42 3.11
CA ARG A 122 -6.05 -8.47 2.09
C ARG A 122 -5.00 -8.05 1.05
N LEU A 123 -5.07 -6.81 0.56
CA LEU A 123 -4.09 -6.28 -0.38
C LEU A 123 -2.68 -6.18 0.25
N ALA A 124 -2.59 -5.79 1.51
CA ALA A 124 -1.32 -5.77 2.25
C ALA A 124 -0.71 -7.19 2.36
N ARG A 125 -1.53 -8.22 2.67
CA ARG A 125 -1.07 -9.63 2.68
C ARG A 125 -0.56 -10.08 1.31
N GLN A 126 -1.29 -9.74 0.24
CA GLN A 126 -0.86 -10.05 -1.13
C GLN A 126 0.46 -9.37 -1.47
N SER A 127 0.63 -8.12 -1.07
CA SER A 127 1.86 -7.36 -1.28
C SER A 127 3.05 -7.94 -0.50
N PHE A 128 2.83 -8.41 0.75
CA PHE A 128 3.84 -9.13 1.52
C PHE A 128 4.24 -10.46 0.86
N ALA A 129 3.25 -11.25 0.44
CA ALA A 129 3.50 -12.53 -0.23
C ALA A 129 4.25 -12.36 -1.56
N HIS A 130 4.03 -11.24 -2.26
CA HIS A 130 4.74 -10.93 -3.49
C HIS A 130 6.17 -10.38 -3.25
N GLY A 131 6.45 -9.85 -2.07
CA GLY A 131 7.77 -9.31 -1.72
C GLY A 131 8.09 -7.95 -2.34
N VAL A 132 7.09 -7.23 -2.86
CA VAL A 132 7.29 -5.87 -3.38
C VAL A 132 7.63 -4.91 -2.22
N PRO A 133 8.68 -4.06 -2.33
CA PRO A 133 8.99 -3.07 -1.31
C PRO A 133 7.83 -2.11 -1.07
N GLN A 134 7.58 -1.74 0.19
CA GLN A 134 6.43 -0.90 0.54
C GLN A 134 6.84 0.22 1.48
N PHE A 135 6.21 1.38 1.33
CA PHE A 135 6.40 2.54 2.21
C PHE A 135 5.03 3.10 2.61
N GLY A 136 4.78 3.22 3.91
CA GLY A 136 3.48 3.66 4.45
C GLY A 136 3.63 4.63 5.61
N SER A 137 2.63 5.48 5.79
CA SER A 137 2.56 6.42 6.91
C SER A 137 1.20 6.36 7.61
N CYS A 138 1.13 6.74 8.88
CA CYS A 138 -0.11 6.74 9.68
C CYS A 138 -0.88 5.41 9.55
N PHE A 139 -2.11 5.44 9.01
CA PHE A 139 -2.92 4.24 8.78
C PHE A 139 -2.19 3.18 7.94
N GLY A 140 -1.46 3.55 6.88
CA GLY A 140 -0.74 2.59 6.04
C GLY A 140 0.32 1.79 6.81
N LEU A 141 1.09 2.46 7.68
CA LEU A 141 2.04 1.80 8.60
C LEU A 141 1.31 0.86 9.58
N GLN A 142 0.24 1.36 10.20
CA GLN A 142 -0.53 0.61 11.18
C GLN A 142 -1.17 -0.64 10.55
N LEU A 143 -1.67 -0.51 9.33
CA LEU A 143 -2.26 -1.59 8.55
C LEU A 143 -1.21 -2.67 8.29
N ALA A 144 0.00 -2.28 7.90
CA ALA A 144 1.10 -3.21 7.67
C ALA A 144 1.45 -3.99 8.95
N VAL A 145 1.63 -3.29 10.07
CA VAL A 145 1.94 -3.90 11.37
C VAL A 145 0.83 -4.88 11.79
N ALA A 146 -0.43 -4.44 11.76
CA ALA A 146 -1.55 -5.26 12.19
C ALA A 146 -1.81 -6.45 11.24
N THR A 147 -1.44 -6.32 9.97
CA THR A 147 -1.52 -7.40 8.98
C THR A 147 -0.43 -8.45 9.21
N ALA A 148 0.76 -8.02 9.63
CA ALA A 148 1.86 -8.89 10.03
C ALA A 148 1.68 -9.54 11.42
N GLY A 149 0.53 -9.34 12.07
CA GLY A 149 0.22 -9.90 13.39
C GLY A 149 0.68 -9.03 14.58
N GLY A 150 1.17 -7.82 14.33
CA GLY A 150 1.45 -6.84 15.37
C GLY A 150 0.19 -6.25 16.01
N VAL A 151 0.37 -5.42 17.02
CA VAL A 151 -0.74 -4.79 17.76
C VAL A 151 -0.73 -3.30 17.51
N VAL A 152 -1.88 -2.78 17.06
CA VAL A 152 -2.20 -1.36 16.95
C VAL A 152 -3.39 -1.08 17.85
N ARG A 153 -3.36 0.02 18.60
CA ARG A 153 -4.47 0.43 19.46
C ARG A 153 -4.58 1.94 19.54
N LYS A 154 -5.68 2.43 20.09
CA LYS A 154 -5.83 3.85 20.46
C LYS A 154 -4.71 4.27 21.41
N ASN A 155 -4.09 5.40 21.13
CA ASN A 155 -3.08 5.95 22.02
C ASN A 155 -3.73 6.48 23.30
N LYS A 156 -3.22 6.03 24.45
CA LYS A 156 -3.73 6.45 25.77
C LYS A 156 -3.60 7.95 26.03
N TRP A 157 -2.69 8.62 25.33
CA TRP A 157 -2.46 10.07 25.41
C TRP A 157 -3.34 10.87 24.44
N GLY A 158 -4.21 10.20 23.68
CA GLY A 158 -5.06 10.82 22.67
C GLY A 158 -4.32 11.08 21.36
N LYS A 159 -4.75 12.12 20.64
CA LYS A 159 -4.25 12.43 19.30
C LYS A 159 -2.93 13.20 19.36
N GLU A 160 -1.90 12.72 18.68
CA GLU A 160 -0.70 13.52 18.38
C GLU A 160 -0.99 14.28 17.08
N LEU A 161 -1.13 15.61 17.17
CA LEU A 161 -1.45 16.46 16.02
C LEU A 161 -0.50 17.66 15.97
N GLY A 162 0.03 17.94 14.78
CA GLY A 162 0.96 19.05 14.54
C GLY A 162 2.39 18.55 14.55
N VAL A 163 3.23 19.04 15.45
CA VAL A 163 4.66 18.70 15.49
C VAL A 163 4.92 17.67 16.58
N ALA A 164 5.24 16.43 16.18
CA ALA A 164 5.80 15.42 17.06
C ALA A 164 7.24 15.82 17.41
N ARG A 165 7.49 16.02 18.70
CA ARG A 165 8.76 16.57 19.21
C ARG A 165 9.70 15.46 19.63
N LYS A 166 11.01 15.74 19.51
CA LYS A 166 12.08 14.91 20.09
C LYS A 166 12.00 13.43 19.66
N ILE A 167 11.71 13.19 18.38
CA ILE A 167 11.78 11.86 17.78
C ILE A 167 13.25 11.46 17.77
N ARG A 168 13.59 10.38 18.48
CA ARG A 168 14.95 9.93 18.69
C ARG A 168 15.20 8.62 17.95
N LEU A 169 16.25 8.59 17.13
CA LEU A 169 16.74 7.38 16.49
C LEU A 169 17.38 6.44 17.52
N ASN A 170 17.02 5.16 17.47
CA ASN A 170 17.75 4.12 18.20
C ASN A 170 19.00 3.68 17.40
N ALA A 171 19.71 2.65 17.88
CA ALA A 171 20.93 2.17 17.19
C ALA A 171 20.65 1.71 15.75
N ALA A 172 19.56 0.98 15.54
CA ALA A 172 19.13 0.56 14.21
C ALA A 172 18.77 1.75 13.32
N GLY A 173 18.02 2.72 13.84
CA GLY A 173 17.64 3.93 13.09
C GLY A 173 18.85 4.75 12.63
N ARG A 174 19.88 4.89 13.47
CA ARG A 174 21.11 5.60 13.10
C ARG A 174 21.91 4.91 12.00
N ALA A 175 21.78 3.58 11.88
CA ALA A 175 22.44 2.79 10.85
C ALA A 175 21.58 2.63 9.57
N HIS A 176 20.34 3.13 9.57
CA HIS A 176 19.38 2.86 8.50
C HIS A 176 19.44 3.93 7.39
N PRO A 177 19.49 3.55 6.09
CA PRO A 177 19.59 4.50 4.97
C PRO A 177 18.49 5.56 4.92
N MET A 178 17.27 5.24 5.37
CA MET A 178 16.16 6.22 5.43
C MET A 178 16.41 7.42 6.34
N TYR A 179 17.39 7.34 7.24
CA TYR A 179 17.76 8.42 8.16
C TYR A 179 19.11 9.04 7.84
N GLU A 180 19.72 8.72 6.70
CA GLU A 180 20.96 9.34 6.27
C GLU A 180 20.83 10.87 6.20
N GLY A 181 21.82 11.58 6.75
CA GLY A 181 21.83 13.04 6.86
C GLY A 181 20.83 13.62 7.89
N LYS A 182 20.03 12.80 8.58
CA LYS A 182 19.08 13.27 9.59
C LYS A 182 19.74 13.33 10.97
N PRO A 183 19.50 14.38 11.77
CA PRO A 183 19.95 14.41 13.17
C PRO A 183 19.41 13.23 13.97
N CYS A 184 20.16 12.77 14.98
CA CYS A 184 19.74 11.67 15.87
C CYS A 184 18.47 11.97 16.66
N VAL A 185 18.15 13.26 16.83
CA VAL A 185 16.90 13.75 17.41
C VAL A 185 16.34 14.82 16.49
N PHE A 186 15.09 14.67 16.08
CA PHE A 186 14.43 15.61 15.17
C PHE A 186 12.95 15.75 15.51
N ASP A 187 12.31 16.73 14.87
CA ASP A 187 10.87 16.92 14.91
C ASP A 187 10.25 16.58 13.55
N ALA A 188 9.00 16.16 13.54
CA ALA A 188 8.26 15.87 12.30
C ALA A 188 6.77 16.17 12.47
N PHE A 189 6.07 16.32 11.34
CA PHE A 189 4.61 16.42 11.37
C PHE A 189 3.98 15.08 11.72
N SER A 190 2.99 15.12 12.61
CA SER A 190 2.22 13.96 13.03
C SER A 190 0.72 14.27 13.06
N SER A 191 -0.07 13.27 12.70
CA SER A 191 -1.53 13.28 12.80
C SER A 191 -1.99 11.83 12.96
N HIS A 192 -1.94 11.31 14.18
CA HIS A 192 -2.46 9.98 14.51
C HIS A 192 -3.15 9.94 15.87
N LYS A 193 -4.19 9.11 15.95
CA LYS A 193 -4.93 8.78 17.18
C LYS A 193 -4.59 7.39 17.73
N ASP A 194 -4.04 6.55 16.87
CA ASP A 194 -3.65 5.18 17.16
C ASP A 194 -2.11 5.07 17.19
N GLU A 195 -1.61 4.08 17.89
CA GLU A 195 -0.19 3.78 18.07
C GLU A 195 0.06 2.29 17.83
N VAL A 196 1.25 1.99 17.34
CA VAL A 196 1.79 0.62 17.38
C VAL A 196 2.17 0.30 18.82
N ARG A 197 1.94 -0.93 19.24
CA ARG A 197 2.33 -1.44 20.57
C ARG A 197 3.16 -2.69 20.54
N LEU A 198 3.00 -3.49 19.49
CA LEU A 198 3.78 -4.69 19.28
C LEU A 198 4.12 -4.78 17.81
N ILE A 199 5.42 -4.89 17.53
CA ILE A 199 5.96 -5.28 16.24
C ILE A 199 6.36 -6.74 16.37
N GLN A 200 5.91 -7.60 15.45
CA GLN A 200 6.28 -9.01 15.44
C GLN A 200 7.75 -9.22 15.06
N PRO A 201 8.38 -10.36 15.44
CA PRO A 201 9.71 -10.71 14.98
C PRO A 201 9.88 -10.53 13.47
N GLY A 202 11.00 -9.94 13.05
CA GLY A 202 11.26 -9.54 11.66
C GLY A 202 10.99 -8.06 11.37
N GLY A 203 10.25 -7.36 12.24
CA GLY A 203 10.16 -5.90 12.21
C GLY A 203 11.21 -5.24 13.08
N LEU A 204 11.65 -4.04 12.67
CA LEU A 204 12.67 -3.26 13.35
C LEU A 204 12.15 -1.86 13.65
N GLN A 205 12.01 -1.52 14.93
CA GLN A 205 11.76 -0.15 15.33
C GLN A 205 13.01 0.69 15.07
N LEU A 206 12.86 1.86 14.46
CA LEU A 206 13.99 2.75 14.14
C LEU A 206 14.02 4.02 15.00
N ALA A 207 12.85 4.50 15.42
CA ALA A 207 12.71 5.74 16.17
C ALA A 207 11.51 5.70 17.12
N SER A 208 11.53 6.56 18.14
CA SER A 208 10.39 6.81 19.03
C SER A 208 10.49 8.18 19.70
N ASN A 209 9.39 8.61 20.31
CA ASN A 209 9.37 9.74 21.23
C ASN A 209 8.64 9.34 22.53
N SER A 210 8.42 10.29 23.44
CA SER A 210 7.70 10.03 24.70
C SER A 210 6.19 9.80 24.52
N PHE A 211 5.62 10.21 23.37
CA PHE A 211 4.19 10.09 23.08
C PHE A 211 3.84 8.73 22.47
N THR A 212 4.70 8.25 21.56
CA THR A 212 4.60 6.97 20.85
C THR A 212 5.93 6.24 20.95
N SER A 213 5.96 5.18 21.77
CA SER A 213 7.20 4.52 22.19
C SER A 213 7.62 3.33 21.33
N VAL A 214 6.75 2.87 20.41
CA VAL A 214 6.98 1.72 19.52
C VAL A 214 6.86 2.18 18.08
#